data_AF-A0AAV9CPT4-F1
#
_entry.id   AF-A0AAV9CPT4-F1
#
_cell.length_a   1.000
_cell.length_b   1.000
_cell.length_c   1.000
_cell.angle_alpha   90.00
_cell.angle_beta   90.00
_cell.angle_gamma   90.00
#
_symmetry.space_group_name_H-M   'P 1'
#
loop_
_entity.id
_entity.type
_entity.pdbx_description
1 polymer ?
#
loop_
_entity_poly.entity_id
_entity_poly.type
_entity_poly.pdbx_seq_one_letter_code
_entity_poly.pdbx_strand_id
1 'polypeptide(L)'
;MATTGIEWLLHFFGMSNEGWRDVRNDLLLEIEQHPDEYNLLFYGLDRVEEMKRSLRCQSSIVGREHWMTMSKMGYVISSYYKIIVVLISMNQCLTFFPIRDPPPPASSHWILCIGYVGSCHFQGLELTLDAPLPPVTTTWERFHLDNASSWVTPYISRMEVFRSLAGTNVALVDDVDLI
;
A
#
# COMPACT_ATOMS: atom_id res chain seq x y z
N MET A 1 9.85 0.99 16.52
CA MET A 1 9.51 -0.15 15.64
C MET A 1 8.39 0.17 14.64
N ALA A 2 8.35 1.39 14.09
CA ALA A 2 7.45 1.76 12.98
C ALA A 2 8.20 2.35 11.78
N THR A 3 9.53 2.30 11.84
CA THR A 3 10.42 2.76 10.78
C THR A 3 10.61 1.69 9.70
N THR A 4 10.30 0.42 9.99
CA THR A 4 10.67 -0.70 9.10
C THR A 4 9.92 -0.73 7.77
N GLY A 5 8.68 -0.23 7.73
CA GLY A 5 7.93 -0.08 6.47
C GLY A 5 8.52 1.00 5.56
N ILE A 6 8.95 2.13 6.14
CA ILE A 6 9.63 3.21 5.40
C ILE A 6 11.04 2.77 5.02
N GLU A 7 11.78 2.14 5.92
CA GLU A 7 13.11 1.60 5.66
C GLU A 7 13.11 0.65 4.45
N TRP A 8 12.09 -0.20 4.31
CA TRP A 8 11.96 -1.04 3.12
C TRP A 8 11.70 -0.24 1.85
N LEU A 9 10.86 0.80 1.91
CA LEU A 9 10.63 1.68 0.77
C LEU A 9 11.92 2.42 0.36
N LEU A 10 12.69 2.90 1.34
CA LEU A 10 13.99 3.53 1.12
C LEU A 10 14.96 2.55 0.46
N HIS A 11 15.05 1.33 0.98
CA HIS A 11 15.88 0.28 0.40
C HIS A 11 15.47 -0.03 -1.05
N PHE A 12 14.17 -0.18 -1.29
CA PHE A 12 13.60 -0.48 -2.60
C PHE A 12 13.96 0.58 -3.65
N PHE A 13 13.96 1.86 -3.27
CA PHE A 13 14.35 2.96 -4.15
C PHE A 13 15.85 3.30 -4.11
N GLY A 14 16.66 2.56 -3.35
CA GLY A 14 18.09 2.85 -3.18
C GLY A 14 18.38 4.19 -2.49
N MET A 15 17.45 4.67 -1.66
CA MET A 15 17.55 5.91 -0.91
C MET A 15 18.37 5.74 0.37
N SER A 16 18.93 6.84 0.88
CA SER A 16 19.61 6.84 2.18
C SER A 16 18.60 6.68 3.32
N ASN A 17 19.07 6.18 4.48
CA ASN A 17 18.24 6.03 5.68
C ASN A 17 17.68 7.36 6.20
N GLU A 18 18.23 8.52 5.81
CA GLU A 18 17.68 9.84 6.17
C GLU A 18 16.50 10.27 5.28
N GLY A 19 16.23 9.55 4.18
CA GLY A 19 15.15 9.83 3.23
C GLY A 19 13.75 9.55 3.78
N TRP A 20 13.62 9.07 5.01
CA TRP A 20 12.31 8.79 5.63
C TRP A 20 11.43 10.05 5.72
N ARG A 21 12.04 11.23 5.83
CA ARG A 21 11.33 12.53 5.82
C ARG A 21 10.74 12.82 4.46
N ASP A 22 11.53 12.57 3.40
CA ASP A 22 11.10 12.78 2.02
C ASP A 22 9.94 11.86 1.69
N VAL A 23 10.03 10.56 2.03
CA VAL A 23 8.92 9.61 1.88
C VAL A 23 7.66 10.10 2.59
N ARG A 24 7.76 10.58 3.84
CA ARG A 24 6.57 11.09 4.56
C ARG A 24 5.99 12.33 3.90
N ASN A 25 6.84 13.22 3.37
CA ASN A 25 6.41 14.43 2.67
C ASN A 25 5.75 14.09 1.33
N ASP A 26 6.31 13.14 0.58
CA ASP A 26 5.76 12.62 -0.67
C ASP A 26 4.35 12.07 -0.47
N LEU A 27 4.17 11.21 0.54
CA LEU A 27 2.86 10.64 0.88
C LEU A 27 1.88 11.70 1.40
N LEU A 28 2.36 12.71 2.14
CA LEU A 28 1.52 13.81 2.58
C LEU A 28 1.08 14.68 1.39
N LEU A 29 2.01 14.96 0.47
CA LEU A 29 1.76 15.74 -0.74
C LEU A 29 0.72 15.07 -1.64
N GLU A 30 0.82 13.77 -1.83
CA GLU A 30 -0.17 12.96 -2.56
C GLU A 30 -1.59 13.16 -2.01
N ILE A 31 -1.75 13.06 -0.69
CA ILE A 31 -3.07 13.21 -0.04
C ILE A 31 -3.57 14.65 -0.13
N GLU A 32 -2.68 15.63 0.01
CA GLU A 32 -3.03 17.06 -0.06
C GLU A 32 -3.40 17.51 -1.48
N GLN A 33 -2.82 16.89 -2.51
CA GLN A 33 -3.12 17.19 -3.91
C GLN A 33 -4.42 16.54 -4.41
N HIS A 34 -4.84 15.43 -3.78
CA HIS A 34 -6.00 14.64 -4.22
C HIS A 34 -7.05 14.42 -3.12
N PRO A 35 -7.55 15.48 -2.45
CA PRO A 35 -8.39 15.35 -1.26
C PRO A 35 -9.72 14.63 -1.52
N ASP A 36 -10.37 14.87 -2.66
CA ASP A 36 -11.69 14.28 -2.96
C ASP A 36 -11.60 12.76 -3.13
N GLU A 37 -10.57 12.27 -3.80
CA GLU A 37 -10.31 10.85 -4.02
C GLU A 37 -10.04 10.14 -2.70
N TYR A 38 -9.15 10.69 -1.87
CA TYR A 38 -8.81 10.07 -0.58
C TYR A 38 -9.94 10.16 0.44
N ASN A 39 -10.75 11.22 0.40
CA ASN A 39 -11.97 11.31 1.22
C ASN A 39 -12.96 10.20 0.87
N LEU A 40 -13.12 9.91 -0.42
CA LEU A 40 -13.99 8.84 -0.89
C LEU A 40 -13.42 7.46 -0.53
N LEU A 41 -12.13 7.24 -0.82
CA LEU A 41 -11.42 5.99 -0.60
C LEU A 41 -11.38 5.59 0.88
N PHE A 42 -11.20 6.56 1.79
CA PHE A 42 -11.15 6.30 3.23
C PHE A 42 -12.48 6.55 3.95
N TYR A 43 -13.57 6.81 3.22
CA TYR A 43 -14.91 7.00 3.77
C TYR A 43 -15.03 8.14 4.79
N GLY A 44 -14.30 9.24 4.60
CA GLY A 44 -14.50 10.47 5.38
C GLY A 44 -13.24 11.24 5.76
N LEU A 45 -13.45 12.53 6.01
CA LEU A 45 -12.40 13.51 6.35
C LEU A 45 -11.62 13.14 7.61
N ASP A 46 -12.27 12.59 8.64
CA ASP A 46 -11.61 12.27 9.91
C ASP A 46 -10.48 11.24 9.73
N ARG A 47 -10.73 10.22 8.89
CA ARG A 47 -9.75 9.17 8.57
C ARG A 47 -8.60 9.71 7.72
N VAL A 48 -8.89 10.65 6.81
CA VAL A 48 -7.85 11.36 6.04
C VAL A 48 -6.98 12.23 6.94
N GLU A 49 -7.58 12.98 7.87
CA GLU A 49 -6.84 13.83 8.80
C GLU A 49 -6.01 13.02 9.80
N GLU A 50 -6.49 11.86 10.24
CA GLU A 50 -5.69 10.91 11.01
C GLU A 50 -4.44 10.46 10.24
N MET A 51 -4.60 10.13 8.95
CA MET A 51 -3.48 9.75 8.10
C MET A 51 -2.49 10.90 7.90
N LYS A 52 -2.96 12.12 7.62
CA LYS A 52 -2.07 13.29 7.52
C LYS A 52 -1.31 13.52 8.82
N ARG A 53 -1.98 13.37 9.97
CA ARG A 53 -1.34 13.50 11.29
C ARG A 53 -0.26 12.44 11.51
N SER A 54 -0.53 11.19 11.10
CA SER A 54 0.46 10.13 11.25
C SER A 54 1.71 10.39 10.40
N LEU A 55 1.55 11.02 9.23
CA LEU A 55 2.65 11.40 8.32
C LEU A 55 3.46 12.60 8.81
N ARG A 56 2.85 13.59 9.47
CA ARG A 56 3.51 14.78 10.05
C ARG A 56 4.38 14.42 11.26
N CYS A 57 5.52 13.76 11.02
CA CYS A 57 6.47 13.36 12.05
C CYS A 57 7.80 14.11 11.89
N GLN A 58 8.25 14.78 12.94
CA GLN A 58 9.49 15.58 12.94
C GLN A 58 10.69 14.85 13.58
N SER A 59 10.45 13.68 14.18
CA SER A 59 11.44 12.91 14.93
C SER A 59 11.62 11.52 14.33
N SER A 60 12.85 10.99 14.40
CA SER A 60 13.13 9.58 14.06
C SER A 60 12.64 8.60 15.13
N ILE A 61 12.36 9.09 16.35
CA ILE A 61 11.69 8.32 17.40
C ILE A 61 10.20 8.53 17.25
N VAL A 62 9.54 7.54 16.64
CA VAL A 62 8.15 7.61 16.19
C VAL A 62 7.23 6.94 17.22
N GLY A 63 6.39 7.73 17.90
CA GLY A 63 5.29 7.23 18.73
C GLY A 63 4.19 6.57 17.91
N ARG A 64 3.27 5.84 18.56
CA ARG A 64 2.22 5.05 17.87
C ARG A 64 1.31 5.90 16.99
N GLU A 65 1.09 7.14 17.39
CA GLU A 65 0.32 8.15 16.67
C GLU A 65 0.90 8.51 15.29
N HIS A 66 2.17 8.18 15.04
CA HIS A 66 2.87 8.41 13.78
C HIS A 66 3.18 7.12 13.02
N TRP A 67 2.60 5.99 13.45
CA TRP A 67 2.71 4.73 12.74
C TRP A 67 1.86 4.76 11.48
N MET A 68 2.42 4.29 10.38
CA MET A 68 1.65 4.11 9.14
C MET A 68 0.96 2.75 9.20
N THR A 69 -0.34 2.72 8.93
CA THR A 69 -1.08 1.47 8.74
C THR A 69 -1.00 1.09 7.27
N MET A 70 -0.43 -0.09 6.96
CA MET A 70 -0.24 -0.51 5.57
C MET A 70 -1.55 -0.69 4.80
N SER A 71 -2.64 -1.07 5.47
CA SER A 71 -3.97 -1.18 4.86
C SER A 71 -4.45 0.13 4.23
N LYS A 72 -4.05 1.28 4.80
CA LYS A 72 -4.41 2.60 4.28
C LYS A 72 -3.28 3.22 3.45
N MET A 73 -2.04 3.05 3.88
CA MET A 73 -0.87 3.63 3.22
C MET A 73 -0.52 2.97 1.88
N GLY A 74 -0.95 1.72 1.67
CA GLY A 74 -0.72 0.99 0.41
C GLY A 74 -1.23 1.77 -0.81
N TYR A 75 -2.40 2.42 -0.72
CA TYR A 75 -2.97 3.24 -1.79
C TYR A 75 -2.17 4.51 -2.08
N VAL A 76 -1.67 5.16 -1.03
CA VAL A 76 -0.91 6.41 -1.15
C VAL A 76 0.46 6.13 -1.76
N ILE A 77 1.13 5.07 -1.28
CA ILE A 77 2.43 4.63 -1.81
C ILE A 77 2.29 4.20 -3.27
N SER A 78 1.29 3.35 -3.58
CA SER A 78 1.09 2.87 -4.95
C SER A 78 0.85 4.05 -5.90
N SER A 79 -0.02 4.98 -5.52
CA SER A 79 -0.44 6.09 -6.37
C SER A 79 0.66 7.13 -6.57
N TYR A 80 1.38 7.52 -5.51
CA TYR A 80 2.45 8.53 -5.62
C TYR A 80 3.64 8.02 -6.43
N TYR A 81 4.15 6.83 -6.08
CA TYR A 81 5.33 6.27 -6.74
C TYR A 81 5.01 5.50 -8.04
N LYS A 82 3.73 5.31 -8.36
CA LYS A 82 3.24 4.57 -9.53
C LYS A 82 3.75 3.12 -9.57
N ILE A 83 3.73 2.48 -8.41
CA ILE A 83 4.16 1.09 -8.20
C ILE A 83 3.01 0.23 -7.69
N ILE A 84 3.22 -1.08 -7.68
CA ILE A 84 2.32 -2.06 -7.09
C ILE A 84 2.81 -2.34 -5.68
N VAL A 85 1.93 -2.21 -4.68
CA VAL A 85 2.26 -2.54 -3.30
C VAL A 85 1.55 -3.84 -2.93
N VAL A 86 2.28 -4.78 -2.37
CA VAL A 86 1.75 -6.08 -1.92
C VAL A 86 1.95 -6.19 -0.42
N LEU A 87 0.88 -6.46 0.30
CA LEU A 87 0.88 -6.75 1.72
C LEU A 87 0.64 -8.25 1.92
N ILE A 88 1.53 -8.91 2.65
CA ILE A 88 1.40 -10.31 3.07
C ILE A 88 1.38 -10.36 4.58
N SER A 89 0.40 -11.03 5.18
CA SER A 89 0.40 -11.30 6.61
C SER A 89 -0.34 -12.60 6.92
N MET A 90 -0.23 -13.06 8.16
CA MET A 90 -0.96 -14.25 8.62
C MET A 90 -2.49 -14.04 8.63
N ASN A 91 -2.94 -12.79 8.66
CA ASN A 91 -4.35 -12.44 8.85
C ASN A 91 -4.99 -11.88 7.57
N GLN A 92 -4.22 -11.17 6.76
CA GLN A 92 -4.71 -10.45 5.59
C GLN A 92 -3.62 -10.29 4.53
N CYS A 93 -3.97 -10.52 3.27
CA CYS A 93 -3.09 -10.36 2.13
C CYS A 93 -3.78 -9.55 1.03
N LEU A 94 -3.16 -8.46 0.58
CA LEU A 94 -3.76 -7.49 -0.33
C LEU A 94 -2.76 -6.96 -1.36
N THR A 95 -3.25 -6.64 -2.55
CA THR A 95 -2.52 -5.90 -3.58
C THR A 95 -3.15 -4.52 -3.78
N PHE A 96 -2.32 -3.48 -3.76
CA PHE A 96 -2.70 -2.09 -4.00
C PHE A 96 -2.13 -1.63 -5.33
N PHE A 97 -2.99 -1.13 -6.20
CA PHE A 97 -2.62 -0.45 -7.44
C PHE A 97 -2.78 1.06 -7.28
N PRO A 98 -2.15 1.87 -8.16
CA PRO A 98 -2.47 3.29 -8.28
C PRO A 98 -3.95 3.50 -8.57
N ILE A 99 -4.55 4.55 -7.99
CA ILE A 99 -6.01 4.79 -8.12
C ILE A 99 -6.38 5.70 -9.30
N ARG A 100 -5.44 6.49 -9.83
CA ARG A 100 -5.70 7.47 -10.93
C ARG A 100 -5.03 7.14 -12.24
N ASP A 101 -3.73 6.87 -12.21
CA ASP A 101 -2.91 6.83 -13.41
C ASP A 101 -3.08 5.50 -14.15
N PRO A 102 -3.01 5.50 -15.50
CA PRO A 102 -2.94 4.25 -16.26
C PRO A 102 -1.60 3.53 -16.00
N PRO A 103 -1.58 2.19 -16.10
CA PRO A 103 -0.35 1.43 -15.99
C PRO A 103 0.61 1.77 -17.14
N PRO A 104 1.91 1.88 -16.87
CA PRO A 104 2.92 1.82 -17.93
C PRO A 104 2.94 0.39 -18.54
N PRO A 105 3.77 0.13 -19.55
CA PRO A 105 3.97 -1.24 -20.04
C PRO A 105 4.36 -2.17 -18.88
N ALA A 106 3.84 -3.40 -18.90
CA ALA A 106 4.00 -4.33 -17.77
C ALA A 106 5.46 -4.65 -17.41
N SER A 107 6.37 -4.58 -18.38
CA SER A 107 7.82 -4.72 -18.18
C SER A 107 8.45 -3.64 -17.29
N SER A 108 7.75 -2.52 -17.10
CA SER A 108 8.19 -1.38 -16.29
C SER A 108 7.50 -1.33 -14.93
N HIS A 109 6.69 -2.34 -14.59
CA HIS A 109 6.03 -2.40 -13.29
C HIS A 109 7.03 -2.78 -12.19
N TRP A 110 6.94 -2.05 -11.09
CA TRP A 110 7.68 -2.31 -9.86
C TRP A 110 6.73 -2.87 -8.81
N ILE A 111 7.10 -3.98 -8.17
CA ILE A 111 6.29 -4.62 -7.12
C ILE A 111 7.06 -4.51 -5.79
N LEU A 112 6.54 -3.69 -4.88
CA LEU A 112 7.02 -3.58 -3.51
C LEU A 112 6.22 -4.54 -2.63
N CYS A 113 6.85 -5.62 -2.17
CA CYS A 113 6.21 -6.57 -1.26
C CYS A 113 6.65 -6.36 0.19
N ILE A 114 5.68 -6.30 1.09
CA ILE A 114 5.86 -6.08 2.52
C ILE A 114 5.14 -7.18 3.30
N GLY A 115 5.87 -7.86 4.17
CA GLY A 115 5.35 -8.76 5.17
C GLY A 115 4.97 -8.02 6.45
N TYR A 116 3.80 -8.30 7.02
CA TYR A 116 3.40 -7.83 8.35
C TYR A 116 3.36 -9.00 9.34
N VAL A 117 4.18 -8.92 10.39
CA VAL A 117 4.44 -10.00 11.33
C VAL A 117 4.26 -9.51 12.77
N GLY A 118 3.68 -10.36 13.62
CA GLY A 118 3.60 -10.11 15.07
C GLY A 118 2.82 -8.85 15.46
N SER A 119 1.91 -8.37 14.61
CA SER A 119 1.05 -7.20 14.84
C SER A 119 1.76 -5.88 15.13
N CYS A 120 3.05 -5.77 14.79
CA CYS A 120 3.82 -4.54 15.02
C CYS A 120 5.05 -4.39 14.13
N HIS A 121 5.38 -5.37 13.29
CA HIS A 121 6.61 -5.38 12.52
C HIS A 121 6.33 -5.53 11.03
N PHE A 122 6.92 -4.64 10.22
CA PHE A 122 6.96 -4.76 8.78
C PHE A 122 8.34 -5.23 8.32
N GLN A 123 8.37 -6.16 7.39
CA GLN A 123 9.58 -6.72 6.80
C GLN A 123 9.47 -6.67 5.28
N GLY A 124 10.53 -6.21 4.61
CA GLY A 124 10.64 -6.32 3.17
C GLY A 124 10.69 -7.76 2.69
N LEU A 125 9.94 -8.06 1.62
CA LEU A 125 9.93 -9.37 0.98
C LEU A 125 10.34 -9.24 -0.48
N GLU A 126 11.25 -10.11 -0.92
CA GLU A 126 11.58 -10.27 -2.34
C GLU A 126 10.71 -11.38 -2.94
N LEU A 127 9.96 -11.04 -3.99
CA LEU A 127 9.14 -12.00 -4.71
C LEU A 127 9.98 -12.63 -5.83
N THR A 128 9.87 -13.95 -5.99
CA THR A 128 10.39 -14.61 -7.19
C THR A 128 9.59 -14.17 -8.42
N LEU A 129 10.20 -14.33 -9.60
CA LEU A 129 9.49 -14.12 -10.87
C LEU A 129 8.19 -14.92 -10.89
N ASP A 130 7.10 -14.28 -11.32
CA ASP A 130 5.76 -14.85 -11.41
C ASP A 130 5.16 -15.41 -10.11
N ALA A 131 5.70 -15.03 -8.94
CA ALA A 131 5.13 -15.42 -7.65
C ALA A 131 3.63 -15.09 -7.59
N PRO A 132 2.78 -15.97 -7.02
CA PRO A 132 1.37 -15.67 -6.81
C PRO A 132 1.19 -14.35 -6.06
N LEU A 133 0.22 -13.54 -6.47
CA LEU A 133 -0.06 -12.24 -5.85
C LEU A 133 -1.39 -12.28 -5.11
N PRO A 134 -1.50 -11.66 -3.93
CA PRO A 134 -2.80 -11.47 -3.31
C PRO A 134 -3.77 -10.74 -4.25
N PRO A 135 -5.08 -10.91 -4.07
CA PRO A 135 -6.04 -10.16 -4.86
C PRO A 135 -5.94 -8.66 -4.58
N VAL A 136 -6.43 -7.89 -5.55
CA VAL A 136 -6.63 -6.44 -5.39
C VAL A 136 -7.66 -6.17 -4.30
N THR A 137 -7.51 -5.03 -3.62
CA THR A 137 -8.46 -4.60 -2.59
C THR A 137 -9.84 -4.27 -3.17
N THR A 138 -10.88 -4.50 -2.37
CA THR A 138 -12.27 -4.20 -2.75
C THR A 138 -12.52 -2.69 -2.85
N THR A 139 -11.85 -1.89 -2.01
CA THR A 139 -11.90 -0.43 -2.10
C THR A 139 -11.29 0.07 -3.42
N TRP A 140 -10.20 -0.54 -3.91
CA TRP A 140 -9.66 -0.19 -5.23
C TRP A 140 -10.67 -0.52 -6.32
N GLU A 141 -11.23 -1.73 -6.33
CA GLU A 141 -12.23 -2.15 -7.32
C GLU A 141 -13.42 -1.17 -7.39
N ARG A 142 -13.78 -0.58 -6.25
CA ARG A 142 -14.93 0.34 -6.14
C ARG A 142 -14.62 1.78 -6.53
N PHE A 143 -13.41 2.28 -6.28
CA PHE A 143 -13.12 3.73 -6.31
C PHE A 143 -11.95 4.15 -7.18
N HIS A 144 -11.24 3.23 -7.84
CA HIS A 144 -10.26 3.63 -8.84
C HIS A 144 -10.94 4.41 -9.98
N LEU A 145 -10.20 5.35 -10.59
CA LEU A 145 -10.65 6.07 -11.77
C LEU A 145 -10.52 5.19 -13.02
N ASP A 146 -11.34 5.46 -14.04
CA ASP A 146 -11.36 4.70 -15.31
C ASP A 146 -9.97 4.52 -15.95
N ASN A 147 -9.10 5.52 -15.82
CA ASN A 147 -7.74 5.45 -16.34
C ASN A 147 -6.91 4.34 -15.69
N ALA A 148 -7.16 4.01 -14.42
CA ALA A 148 -6.44 3.00 -13.66
C ALA A 148 -6.99 1.57 -13.87
N SER A 149 -8.13 1.37 -14.54
CA SER A 149 -8.81 0.06 -14.60
C SER A 149 -7.97 -1.06 -15.20
N SER A 150 -6.98 -0.74 -16.03
CA SER A 150 -6.13 -1.73 -16.69
C SER A 150 -4.96 -2.26 -15.85
N TRP A 151 -4.72 -1.70 -14.64
CA TRP A 151 -3.64 -2.16 -13.76
C TRP A 151 -3.72 -3.64 -13.39
N VAL A 152 -4.93 -4.15 -13.17
CA VAL A 152 -5.16 -5.53 -12.70
C VAL A 152 -4.90 -6.57 -13.79
N THR A 153 -5.12 -6.23 -15.07
CA THR A 153 -5.16 -7.16 -16.20
C THR A 153 -3.93 -8.09 -16.30
N PRO A 154 -2.68 -7.60 -16.16
CA PRO A 154 -1.50 -8.47 -16.26
C PRO A 154 -1.35 -9.46 -15.09
N TYR A 155 -2.09 -9.26 -14.00
CA TYR A 155 -1.90 -9.96 -12.73
C TYR A 155 -3.03 -10.91 -12.35
N ILE A 156 -4.12 -10.95 -13.12
CA ILE A 156 -5.31 -11.77 -12.84
C ILE A 156 -4.92 -13.24 -12.59
N SER A 157 -4.12 -13.85 -13.46
CA SER A 157 -3.72 -15.26 -13.31
C SER A 157 -2.92 -15.51 -12.03
N ARG A 158 -2.00 -14.59 -11.66
CA ARG A 158 -1.23 -14.68 -10.42
C ARG A 158 -2.12 -14.54 -9.19
N MET A 159 -3.19 -13.73 -9.28
CA MET A 159 -4.20 -13.58 -8.23
C MET A 159 -5.09 -14.80 -8.07
N GLU A 160 -5.48 -15.44 -9.17
CA GLU A 160 -6.23 -16.70 -9.15
C GLU A 160 -5.42 -17.83 -8.51
N VAL A 161 -4.14 -17.97 -8.87
CA VAL A 161 -3.24 -18.93 -8.24
C VAL A 161 -3.11 -18.65 -6.74
N PHE A 162 -2.93 -17.39 -6.33
CA PHE A 162 -2.85 -17.05 -4.91
C PHE A 162 -4.13 -17.45 -4.16
N ARG A 163 -5.31 -17.14 -4.71
CA ARG A 163 -6.60 -17.54 -4.11
C ARG A 163 -6.72 -19.05 -3.93
N SER A 164 -6.15 -19.85 -4.84
CA SER A 164 -6.14 -21.31 -4.71
C SER A 164 -5.19 -21.83 -3.62
N LEU A 165 -4.18 -21.04 -3.24
CA LEU A 165 -3.17 -21.40 -2.24
C LEU A 165 -3.49 -20.83 -0.85
N ALA A 166 -4.23 -19.71 -0.79
CA ALA A 166 -4.56 -19.04 0.45
C ALA A 166 -5.40 -19.94 1.35
N GLY A 167 -4.98 -20.10 2.61
CA GLY A 167 -5.79 -20.77 3.61
C GLY A 167 -7.08 -19.99 3.90
N THR A 168 -8.14 -20.70 4.29
CA THR A 168 -9.45 -20.11 4.60
C THR A 168 -9.44 -19.10 5.76
N ASN A 169 -8.35 -19.03 6.52
CA ASN A 169 -8.18 -18.14 7.67
C ASN A 169 -7.51 -16.80 7.30
N VAL A 170 -7.15 -16.60 6.03
CA VAL A 170 -6.52 -15.36 5.54
C VAL A 170 -7.57 -14.50 4.87
N ALA A 171 -7.76 -13.27 5.35
CA ALA A 171 -8.61 -12.29 4.69
C ALA A 171 -7.98 -11.85 3.36
N LEU A 172 -8.78 -11.90 2.31
CA LEU A 172 -8.40 -11.50 0.94
C LEU A 172 -9.13 -10.25 0.46
N VAL A 173 -9.83 -9.60 1.38
CA VAL A 173 -10.52 -8.33 1.18
C VAL A 173 -10.01 -7.38 2.24
N ASP A 174 -9.98 -6.09 1.90
CA ASP A 174 -9.77 -5.07 2.90
C ASP A 174 -11.05 -4.94 3.73
N ASP A 175 -10.94 -5.26 5.02
CA ASP A 175 -11.96 -4.88 5.99
C ASP A 175 -12.01 -3.35 5.98
N VAL A 176 -13.02 -2.80 5.29
CA VAL A 176 -13.39 -1.40 5.49
C VAL A 176 -13.80 -1.31 6.94
N ASP A 177 -12.87 -0.87 7.80
CA ASP A 177 -13.03 -0.74 9.26
C ASP A 177 -14.52 -0.65 9.61
N LEU A 178 -15.08 -1.76 10.12
CA LEU A 178 -16.47 -1.84 10.59
C LEU A 178 -16.62 -0.80 11.69
N ILE A 179 -17.19 0.33 11.28
CA ILE A 179 -17.61 1.48 12.11
C ILE A 179 -16.42 2.24 12.71
#